data_AF-A0A7L4AEJ1-F1
#
_entry.id   AF-A0A7L4AEJ1-F1
#
_cell.length_a   1.000
_cell.length_b   1.000
_cell.length_c   1.000
_cell.angle_alpha   90.00
_cell.angle_beta   90.00
_cell.angle_gamma   90.00
#
_symmetry.space_group_name_H-M   'P 1'
#
loop_
_entity.id
_entity.type
_entity.pdbx_description
1 polymer ?
#
loop_
_entity_poly.entity_id
_entity_poly.type
_entity_poly.pdbx_seq_one_letter_code
_entity_poly.pdbx_strand_id
1 'polypeptide(L)'
;MKIRQDEEKQQLCSLRDQLKTVLQLEQKEDPGNKQAGYNMHQLQGNKQYGTEKSGTLFKKSDGLRKVWQKRKCTISNGYLTISHSMLNRPPAKLNLLTCQVKPNMDDKKCFDLVSYNRTYCFLAEDEQDCVAWVSILSNSKEEALNMAFSKAQGGGKSSQEDLTWAIIEEVRGMPGNRECCDCSAPDPTWLSINLGILICIECSGIHREMGVHLSRIQSLSLDKLATSELLLARNIGNSGFNNILEANLPSFSLKPTVHSDMAFQKNFIISKYVRKKYAKRSPAAQCSSLPEAVKDKDIFSLLQAYAENMDLSEPVLAPLQESGETILHLAVLLSDCTSLHIVDFLVQNSGSLAKRTAEGNTPLHYCCSHNKPECVKLMLKAKANITITNEAGETALDVARRMKHPLCEELLLQAQSNQFNPHVHVEYEWWLGQDDMYESDEDLDEKVRS
;
A
#
# COMPACT_ATOMS: atom_id res chain seq x y z
N MET A 1 -34.78 22.87 -16.08
CA MET A 1 -34.14 21.89 -15.18
C MET A 1 -33.32 22.57 -14.08
N LYS A 2 -32.36 23.45 -14.41
CA LYS A 2 -31.49 24.12 -13.42
C LYS A 2 -32.25 25.02 -12.42
N ILE A 3 -33.23 25.80 -12.90
CA ILE A 3 -34.07 26.67 -12.05
C ILE A 3 -34.89 25.86 -11.02
N ARG A 4 -35.41 24.68 -11.43
CA ARG A 4 -36.18 23.81 -10.56
C ARG A 4 -35.32 23.17 -9.46
N GLN A 5 -34.05 22.87 -9.77
CA GLN A 5 -33.07 22.38 -8.79
C GLN A 5 -32.65 23.47 -7.80
N ASP A 6 -32.53 24.72 -8.25
CA ASP A 6 -32.22 25.84 -7.36
C ASP A 6 -33.39 26.16 -6.40
N GLU A 7 -34.64 26.07 -6.88
CA GLU A 7 -35.84 26.19 -6.05
C GLU A 7 -35.96 25.05 -5.01
N GLU A 8 -35.73 23.80 -5.42
CA GLU A 8 -35.70 22.65 -4.50
C GLU A 8 -34.59 22.80 -3.44
N LYS A 9 -33.41 23.27 -3.83
CA LYS A 9 -32.29 23.53 -2.90
C LYS A 9 -32.65 24.62 -1.89
N GLN A 10 -33.35 25.67 -2.32
CA GLN A 10 -33.76 26.77 -1.44
C GLN A 10 -34.84 26.34 -0.46
N GLN A 11 -35.79 25.50 -0.89
CA GLN A 11 -36.79 24.87 0.00
C GLN A 11 -36.15 23.95 1.04
N LEU A 12 -35.17 23.13 0.63
CA LEU A 12 -34.44 22.24 1.55
C LEU A 12 -33.61 23.02 2.59
N CYS A 13 -32.99 24.13 2.20
CA CYS A 13 -32.29 25.01 3.14
C CYS A 13 -33.26 25.65 4.15
N SER A 14 -34.43 26.12 3.68
CA SER A 14 -35.45 26.69 4.57
C SER A 14 -35.98 25.66 5.56
N LEU A 15 -36.25 24.42 5.11
CA LEU A 15 -36.75 23.35 5.97
C LEU A 15 -35.71 22.92 7.02
N ARG A 16 -34.42 22.87 6.64
CA ARG A 16 -33.30 22.61 7.57
C ARG A 16 -33.23 23.65 8.69
N ASP A 17 -33.41 24.93 8.34
CA ASP A 17 -33.27 26.02 9.30
C ASP A 17 -34.49 26.10 10.25
N GLN A 18 -35.68 25.76 9.76
CA GLN A 18 -36.87 25.55 10.61
C GLN A 18 -36.70 24.37 11.57
N LEU A 19 -36.20 23.22 11.10
CA LEU A 19 -35.93 22.05 11.95
C LEU A 19 -34.88 22.34 13.03
N LYS A 20 -33.81 23.09 12.70
CA LYS A 20 -32.82 23.55 13.68
C LYS A 20 -33.44 24.40 14.78
N THR A 21 -34.39 25.26 14.43
CA THR A 21 -35.05 26.16 15.38
C THR A 21 -35.98 25.38 16.32
N VAL A 22 -36.70 24.39 15.79
CA VAL A 22 -37.54 23.48 16.58
C VAL A 22 -36.70 22.62 17.54
N LEU A 23 -35.57 22.08 17.07
CA LEU A 23 -34.65 21.27 17.88
C LEU A 23 -33.94 22.07 19.00
N GLN A 24 -33.76 23.38 18.82
CA GLN A 24 -33.16 24.25 19.84
C GLN A 24 -34.15 24.64 20.96
N LEU A 25 -35.46 24.61 20.69
CA LEU A 25 -36.48 24.91 21.70
C LEU A 25 -36.69 23.75 22.69
N GLU A 26 -36.33 22.51 22.31
CA GLU A 26 -36.39 21.33 23.19
C GLU A 26 -35.18 21.20 24.13
N GLN A 27 -34.14 22.05 24.01
CA GLN A 27 -32.89 21.97 24.80
C GLN A 27 -32.80 22.96 25.98
N LYS A 28 -33.91 23.31 26.62
CA LYS A 28 -33.84 23.96 27.94
C LYS A 28 -33.93 22.92 29.05
N GLU A 29 -32.79 22.29 29.38
CA GLU A 29 -32.47 21.83 30.74
C GLU A 29 -30.96 21.47 30.90
N ASP A 30 -30.41 21.96 32.01
CA ASP A 30 -29.09 21.84 32.67
C ASP A 30 -27.73 22.17 31.98
N PRO A 31 -26.94 23.13 32.53
CA PRO A 31 -25.62 23.51 32.01
C PRO A 31 -24.53 22.60 32.61
N GLY A 32 -24.30 21.43 32.01
CA GLY A 32 -23.36 20.48 32.59
C GLY A 32 -22.76 19.40 31.68
N ASN A 33 -22.77 19.50 30.35
CA ASN A 33 -21.88 18.69 29.52
C ASN A 33 -21.86 19.17 28.07
N LYS A 34 -20.75 19.75 27.59
CA LYS A 34 -20.55 20.03 26.16
C LYS A 34 -19.68 18.93 25.55
N GLN A 35 -20.32 17.92 24.97
CA GLN A 35 -19.75 17.18 23.84
C GLN A 35 -20.84 17.04 22.78
N ALA A 36 -20.64 17.72 21.66
CA ALA A 36 -21.43 17.55 20.45
C ALA A 36 -21.02 16.22 19.81
N GLY A 37 -21.71 15.14 20.18
CA GLY A 37 -21.60 13.82 19.55
C GLY A 37 -22.91 13.49 18.84
N TYR A 38 -22.82 13.14 17.56
CA TYR A 38 -23.92 12.56 16.79
C TYR A 38 -24.44 11.30 17.53
N ASN A 39 -25.63 11.37 18.12
CA ASN A 39 -26.27 10.21 18.74
C ASN A 39 -27.00 9.40 17.66
N MET A 40 -26.28 8.44 17.07
CA MET A 40 -26.82 7.50 16.08
C MET A 40 -26.95 6.11 16.73
N HIS A 41 -28.05 5.87 17.46
CA HIS A 41 -28.57 4.55 17.90
C HIS A 41 -27.56 3.37 18.01
N GLN A 42 -26.44 3.56 18.72
CA GLN A 42 -25.48 2.52 19.05
C GLN A 42 -25.38 2.41 20.57
N LEU A 43 -25.32 1.18 21.08
CA LEU A 43 -25.14 0.88 22.49
C LEU A 43 -23.81 1.47 22.96
N GLN A 44 -23.86 2.60 23.68
CA GLN A 44 -22.70 3.21 24.32
C GLN A 44 -22.27 2.31 25.49
N GLY A 45 -21.02 1.86 25.46
CA GLY A 45 -20.45 1.08 26.55
C GLY A 45 -20.27 1.94 27.81
N ASN A 46 -20.21 1.31 28.98
CA ASN A 46 -19.85 2.03 30.20
C ASN A 46 -18.34 2.36 30.15
N LYS A 47 -18.01 3.66 30.13
CA LYS A 47 -16.63 4.18 30.02
C LYS A 47 -15.70 3.75 31.15
N GLN A 48 -16.23 3.34 32.30
CA GLN A 48 -15.43 2.92 33.46
C GLN A 48 -14.63 1.63 33.21
N TYR A 49 -15.06 0.80 32.25
CA TYR A 49 -14.39 -0.46 31.94
C TYR A 49 -13.18 -0.32 31.01
N GLY A 50 -12.91 0.88 30.46
CA GLY A 50 -11.82 1.12 29.53
C GLY A 50 -12.07 0.57 28.12
N THR A 51 -11.01 0.49 27.31
CA THR A 51 -11.05 0.11 25.88
C THR A 51 -10.25 -1.16 25.55
N GLU A 52 -9.59 -1.75 26.55
CA GLU A 52 -8.79 -2.97 26.40
C GLU A 52 -9.13 -3.99 27.49
N LYS A 53 -9.14 -5.28 27.11
CA LYS A 53 -9.31 -6.40 28.05
C LYS A 53 -8.72 -7.67 27.47
N SER A 54 -7.99 -8.41 28.29
CA SER A 54 -7.58 -9.78 27.96
C SER A 54 -8.19 -10.73 28.97
N GLY A 55 -8.80 -11.81 28.51
CA GLY A 55 -9.45 -12.78 29.36
C GLY A 55 -9.89 -14.01 28.59
N THR A 56 -10.84 -14.75 29.14
CA THR A 56 -11.33 -15.97 28.53
C THR A 56 -12.84 -15.91 28.35
N LEU A 57 -13.31 -16.32 27.17
CA LEU A 57 -14.74 -16.44 26.85
C LEU A 57 -15.03 -17.84 26.32
N PHE A 58 -16.25 -18.32 26.54
CA PHE A 58 -16.72 -19.55 25.88
C PHE A 58 -17.34 -19.18 24.53
N LYS A 59 -16.76 -19.64 23.43
CA LYS A 59 -17.30 -19.47 22.07
C LYS A 59 -18.11 -20.71 21.69
N LYS A 60 -19.31 -20.53 21.14
CA LYS A 60 -20.12 -21.63 20.59
C LYS A 60 -19.54 -22.11 19.25
N SER A 61 -19.43 -23.42 19.05
CA SER A 61 -18.99 -24.01 17.78
C SER A 61 -20.09 -23.97 16.70
N ASP A 62 -19.68 -23.83 15.44
CA ASP A 62 -20.60 -23.79 14.28
C ASP A 62 -20.90 -25.17 13.67
N GLY A 63 -20.25 -26.24 14.14
CA GLY A 63 -20.48 -27.60 13.63
C GLY A 63 -21.85 -28.19 13.99
N LEU A 64 -22.16 -29.37 13.42
CA LEU A 64 -23.42 -30.14 13.61
C LEU A 64 -23.85 -30.32 15.08
N ARG A 65 -22.89 -30.30 16.02
CA ARG A 65 -23.15 -30.21 17.45
C ARG A 65 -22.62 -28.86 17.97
N LYS A 66 -23.53 -28.01 18.43
CA LYS A 66 -23.20 -26.71 19.03
C LYS A 66 -22.70 -26.91 20.46
N VAL A 67 -21.40 -26.77 20.69
CA VAL A 67 -20.75 -26.95 22.00
C VAL A 67 -20.00 -25.67 22.36
N TRP A 68 -20.00 -25.33 23.64
CA TRP A 68 -19.23 -24.21 24.17
C TRP A 68 -17.75 -24.59 24.33
N GLN A 69 -16.85 -23.79 23.75
CA GLN A 69 -15.40 -24.01 23.81
C GLN A 69 -14.72 -22.81 24.45
N LYS A 70 -13.85 -23.05 25.43
CA LYS A 70 -13.10 -22.00 26.14
C LYS A 70 -12.02 -21.41 25.22
N ARG A 71 -12.00 -20.08 25.04
CA ARG A 71 -11.12 -19.34 24.12
C ARG A 71 -10.49 -18.14 24.83
N LYS A 72 -9.17 -17.97 24.70
CA LYS A 72 -8.52 -16.72 25.14
C LYS A 72 -8.89 -15.61 24.16
N CYS A 73 -9.42 -14.53 24.69
CA CYS A 73 -9.86 -13.37 23.93
C CYS A 73 -9.11 -12.13 24.42
N THR A 74 -8.68 -11.28 23.48
CA THR A 74 -7.99 -10.02 23.79
C THR A 74 -8.55 -8.90 22.93
N ILE A 75 -8.99 -7.82 23.56
CA ILE A 75 -9.42 -6.57 22.93
C ILE A 75 -8.32 -5.54 23.12
N SER A 76 -7.83 -4.99 22.03
CA SER A 76 -6.83 -3.91 22.03
C SER A 76 -6.87 -3.18 20.69
N ASN A 77 -6.68 -1.86 20.69
CA ASN A 77 -6.56 -1.04 19.48
C ASN A 77 -7.71 -1.20 18.46
N GLY A 78 -8.95 -1.39 18.92
CA GLY A 78 -10.10 -1.58 18.03
C GLY A 78 -10.22 -2.96 17.38
N TYR A 79 -9.42 -3.93 17.81
CA TYR A 79 -9.49 -5.32 17.35
C TYR A 79 -9.81 -6.28 18.51
N LEU A 80 -10.59 -7.32 18.22
CA LEU A 80 -10.78 -8.48 19.08
C LEU A 80 -10.03 -9.68 18.49
N THR A 81 -9.15 -10.28 19.28
CA THR A 81 -8.35 -11.45 18.93
C THR A 81 -8.86 -12.68 19.70
N ILE A 82 -9.08 -13.81 19.03
CA ILE A 82 -9.67 -15.05 19.58
C ILE A 82 -8.74 -16.23 19.29
N SER A 83 -8.19 -16.86 20.33
CA SER A 83 -7.24 -17.98 20.18
C SER A 83 -7.90 -19.29 19.71
N HIS A 84 -7.28 -20.00 18.77
CA HIS A 84 -7.71 -21.36 18.36
C HIS A 84 -7.28 -22.44 19.39
N SER A 85 -7.79 -23.67 19.23
CA SER A 85 -7.50 -24.78 20.16
C SER A 85 -6.11 -25.37 19.92
N MET A 86 -5.61 -25.21 18.70
CA MET A 86 -4.34 -25.74 18.24
C MET A 86 -3.26 -24.70 18.50
N LEU A 87 -2.18 -25.09 19.18
CA LEU A 87 -1.08 -24.19 19.58
C LEU A 87 -0.37 -23.52 18.38
N ASN A 88 -0.50 -24.07 17.18
CA ASN A 88 0.22 -23.63 15.98
C ASN A 88 -0.59 -22.76 15.02
N ARG A 89 -1.85 -22.36 15.34
CA ARG A 89 -2.65 -21.48 14.49
C ARG A 89 -2.73 -20.06 15.08
N PRO A 90 -2.44 -19.00 14.29
CA PRO A 90 -2.58 -17.63 14.77
C PRO A 90 -4.03 -17.34 15.17
N PRO A 91 -4.27 -16.53 16.20
CA PRO A 91 -5.61 -16.25 16.70
C PRO A 91 -6.44 -15.44 15.68
N ALA A 92 -7.73 -15.74 15.55
CA ALA A 92 -8.63 -15.00 14.68
C ALA A 92 -8.76 -13.54 15.14
N LYS A 93 -8.57 -12.59 14.23
CA LYS A 93 -8.58 -11.15 14.52
C LYS A 93 -9.79 -10.48 13.85
N LEU A 94 -10.58 -9.76 14.62
CA LEU A 94 -11.81 -9.11 14.17
C LEU A 94 -11.71 -7.59 14.35
N ASN A 95 -11.95 -6.84 13.28
CA ASN A 95 -12.01 -5.38 13.33
C ASN A 95 -13.36 -4.92 13.89
N LEU A 96 -13.35 -4.33 15.10
CA LEU A 96 -14.57 -3.95 15.81
C LEU A 96 -15.36 -2.84 15.11
N LEU A 97 -14.73 -2.04 14.24
CA LEU A 97 -15.45 -1.05 13.43
C LEU A 97 -16.48 -1.70 12.50
N THR A 98 -16.19 -2.91 12.05
CA THR A 98 -17.07 -3.71 11.17
C THR A 98 -18.02 -4.62 11.94
N CYS A 99 -17.87 -4.72 13.26
CA CYS A 99 -18.67 -5.62 14.09
C CYS A 99 -19.84 -4.91 14.80
N GLN A 100 -20.90 -5.67 15.06
CA GLN A 100 -22.02 -5.26 15.90
C GLN A 100 -22.11 -6.19 17.13
N VAL A 101 -22.07 -5.60 18.32
CA VAL A 101 -22.26 -6.32 19.58
C VAL A 101 -23.75 -6.34 19.91
N LYS A 102 -24.29 -7.53 20.18
CA LYS A 102 -25.69 -7.75 20.54
C LYS A 102 -25.76 -8.58 21.83
N PRO A 103 -26.01 -7.94 22.99
CA PRO A 103 -26.28 -8.67 24.22
C PRO A 103 -27.54 -9.55 24.05
N ASN A 104 -27.51 -10.76 24.59
CA ASN A 104 -28.69 -11.62 24.57
C ASN A 104 -29.67 -11.17 25.67
N MET A 105 -30.95 -11.01 25.32
CA MET A 105 -31.99 -10.54 26.25
C MET A 105 -32.50 -11.65 27.19
N ASP A 106 -32.39 -12.91 26.77
CA ASP A 106 -32.90 -14.06 27.53
C ASP A 106 -31.82 -14.68 28.43
N ASP A 107 -30.56 -14.70 27.96
CA ASP A 107 -29.41 -15.16 28.74
C ASP A 107 -28.40 -14.03 28.92
N LYS A 108 -28.43 -13.41 30.09
CA LYS A 108 -27.60 -12.25 30.43
C LYS A 108 -26.10 -12.54 30.50
N LYS A 109 -25.69 -13.81 30.46
CA LYS A 109 -24.28 -14.21 30.37
C LYS A 109 -23.81 -14.36 28.91
N CYS A 110 -24.73 -14.31 27.96
CA CYS A 110 -24.44 -14.48 26.54
C CYS A 110 -24.51 -13.16 25.76
N PHE A 111 -23.64 -13.04 24.77
CA PHE A 111 -23.73 -11.98 23.77
C PHE A 111 -23.22 -12.48 22.41
N ASP A 112 -23.77 -11.89 21.36
CA ASP A 112 -23.38 -12.17 19.99
C ASP A 112 -22.52 -11.01 19.45
N LEU A 113 -21.42 -11.36 18.78
CA LEU A 113 -20.64 -10.44 17.98
C LEU A 113 -20.85 -10.77 16.50
N VAL A 114 -21.61 -9.91 15.82
CA VAL A 114 -21.90 -10.05 14.39
C VAL A 114 -20.81 -9.34 13.60
N SER A 115 -20.03 -10.09 12.83
CA SER A 115 -19.11 -9.56 11.82
C SER A 115 -19.75 -9.64 10.42
N TYR A 116 -19.08 -9.14 9.39
CA TYR A 116 -19.65 -9.09 8.03
C TYR A 116 -19.95 -10.48 7.42
N ASN A 117 -19.22 -11.52 7.82
CA ASN A 117 -19.36 -12.87 7.28
C ASN A 117 -19.71 -13.94 8.34
N ARG A 118 -19.72 -13.61 9.64
CA ARG A 118 -19.96 -14.59 10.71
C ARG A 118 -20.52 -13.96 11.99
N THR A 119 -21.38 -14.69 12.68
CA THR A 119 -21.83 -14.33 14.04
C THR A 119 -21.15 -15.21 15.08
N TYR A 120 -20.46 -14.60 16.03
CA TYR A 120 -19.80 -15.28 17.13
C TYR A 120 -20.67 -15.23 18.39
N CYS A 121 -21.17 -16.37 18.85
CA CYS A 121 -21.87 -16.45 20.13
C CYS A 121 -20.87 -16.68 21.26
N PHE A 122 -20.83 -15.77 22.23
CA PHE A 122 -19.98 -15.85 23.42
C PHE A 122 -20.80 -16.01 24.70
N LEU A 123 -20.24 -16.75 25.64
CA LEU A 123 -20.72 -16.92 27.01
C LEU A 123 -19.60 -16.50 27.97
N ALA A 124 -19.90 -15.53 28.83
CA ALA A 124 -19.02 -15.02 29.88
C ALA A 124 -19.10 -15.88 31.15
N GLU A 125 -18.18 -15.66 32.10
CA GLU A 125 -18.16 -16.41 33.36
C GLU A 125 -19.39 -16.09 34.23
N ASP A 126 -19.77 -14.81 34.27
CA ASP A 126 -20.95 -14.32 34.97
C ASP A 126 -21.58 -13.09 34.27
N GLU A 127 -22.68 -12.58 34.82
CA GLU A 127 -23.41 -11.42 34.26
C GLU A 127 -22.58 -10.13 34.32
N GLN A 128 -21.74 -9.95 35.34
CA GLN A 128 -20.90 -8.76 35.48
C GLN A 128 -19.76 -8.78 34.45
N ASP A 129 -19.14 -9.93 34.23
CA ASP A 129 -18.12 -10.11 33.21
C ASP A 129 -18.71 -9.94 31.80
N CYS A 130 -19.93 -10.43 31.55
CA CYS A 130 -20.65 -10.20 30.29
C CYS A 130 -20.83 -8.69 30.02
N VAL A 131 -21.32 -7.93 31.01
CA VAL A 131 -21.50 -6.47 30.91
C VAL A 131 -20.16 -5.77 30.66
N ALA A 132 -19.09 -6.21 31.32
CA ALA A 132 -17.75 -5.67 31.12
C ALA A 132 -17.25 -5.92 29.69
N TRP A 133 -17.36 -7.15 29.17
CA TRP A 133 -16.96 -7.51 27.80
C TRP A 133 -17.73 -6.71 26.76
N VAL A 134 -19.06 -6.63 26.87
CA VAL A 134 -19.91 -5.85 25.96
C VAL A 134 -19.52 -4.36 26.00
N SER A 135 -19.32 -3.81 27.20
CA SER A 135 -18.95 -2.41 27.37
C SER A 135 -17.61 -2.10 26.73
N ILE A 136 -16.59 -2.94 26.94
CA ILE A 136 -15.24 -2.73 26.39
C ILE A 136 -15.24 -2.90 24.88
N LEU A 137 -16.00 -3.85 24.32
CA LEU A 137 -16.15 -3.99 22.86
C LEU A 137 -16.75 -2.72 22.24
N SER A 138 -17.80 -2.15 22.85
CA SER A 138 -18.39 -0.89 22.41
C SER A 138 -17.42 0.29 22.57
N ASN A 139 -16.74 0.40 23.72
CA ASN A 139 -15.79 1.50 23.98
C ASN A 139 -14.59 1.45 23.01
N SER A 140 -14.01 0.27 22.79
CA SER A 140 -12.89 0.06 21.87
C SER A 140 -13.26 0.39 20.43
N LYS A 141 -14.50 0.03 20.02
CA LYS A 141 -15.06 0.44 18.73
C LYS A 141 -15.21 1.95 18.63
N GLU A 142 -15.77 2.60 19.65
CA GLU A 142 -15.96 4.06 19.67
C GLU A 142 -14.62 4.80 19.64
N GLU A 143 -13.61 4.32 20.37
CA GLU A 143 -12.25 4.87 20.34
C GLU A 143 -11.60 4.74 18.96
N ALA A 144 -11.69 3.55 18.33
CA ALA A 144 -11.19 3.34 16.98
C ALA A 144 -11.90 4.25 15.96
N LEU A 145 -13.20 4.46 16.14
CA LEU A 145 -14.02 5.31 15.28
C LEU A 145 -13.66 6.79 15.47
N ASN A 146 -13.51 7.23 16.71
CA ASN A 146 -13.07 8.57 17.06
C ASN A 146 -11.64 8.83 16.58
N MET A 147 -10.72 7.87 16.65
CA MET A 147 -9.38 8.00 16.06
C MET A 147 -9.45 8.14 14.53
N ALA A 148 -10.31 7.37 13.86
CA ALA A 148 -10.51 7.49 12.42
C ALA A 148 -11.09 8.86 12.01
N PHE A 149 -12.04 9.41 12.78
CA PHE A 149 -12.60 10.74 12.53
C PHE A 149 -11.67 11.89 12.96
N SER A 150 -10.89 11.71 14.03
CA SER A 150 -9.87 12.68 14.46
C SER A 150 -8.76 12.82 13.42
N LYS A 151 -8.37 11.72 12.77
CA LYS A 151 -7.48 11.72 11.60
C LYS A 151 -8.05 12.48 10.40
N ALA A 152 -9.38 12.64 10.30
CA ALA A 152 -10.01 13.41 9.23
C ALA A 152 -10.08 14.93 9.50
N GLN A 153 -9.99 15.36 10.77
CA GLN A 153 -10.04 16.78 11.15
C GLN A 153 -8.68 17.36 11.60
N GLY A 154 -7.68 16.52 11.91
CA GLY A 154 -6.34 16.96 12.33
C GLY A 154 -5.25 16.68 11.29
N GLY A 155 -4.87 17.71 10.51
CA GLY A 155 -3.55 17.86 9.87
C GLY A 155 -3.02 16.72 8.99
N GLY A 156 -3.26 16.80 7.68
CA GLY A 156 -2.78 15.85 6.65
C GLY A 156 -1.26 15.66 6.48
N LYS A 157 -0.43 16.13 7.43
CA LYS A 157 1.01 15.80 7.49
C LYS A 157 1.29 14.55 8.32
N SER A 158 0.49 14.29 9.38
CA SER A 158 0.70 13.12 10.25
C SER A 158 0.37 11.82 9.52
N SER A 159 -0.73 11.76 8.78
CA SER A 159 -1.19 10.51 8.15
C SER A 159 -0.25 9.97 7.06
N GLN A 160 0.40 10.87 6.32
CA GLN A 160 1.28 10.50 5.21
C GLN A 160 2.67 10.10 5.70
N GLU A 161 3.15 10.74 6.77
CA GLU A 161 4.37 10.33 7.46
C GLU A 161 4.14 8.96 8.13
N ASP A 162 3.01 8.76 8.83
CA ASP A 162 2.63 7.48 9.44
C ASP A 162 2.55 6.36 8.38
N LEU A 163 1.95 6.64 7.23
CA LEU A 163 1.88 5.69 6.10
C LEU A 163 3.29 5.34 5.59
N THR A 164 4.15 6.35 5.42
CA THR A 164 5.52 6.15 4.95
C THR A 164 6.30 5.28 5.94
N TRP A 165 6.16 5.53 7.24
CA TRP A 165 6.76 4.70 8.30
C TRP A 165 6.25 3.26 8.25
N ALA A 166 4.94 3.05 8.11
CA ALA A 166 4.38 1.71 7.99
C ALA A 166 4.91 0.93 6.77
N ILE A 167 5.08 1.61 5.63
CA ILE A 167 5.69 1.01 4.43
C ILE A 167 7.17 0.68 4.68
N ILE A 168 7.93 1.58 5.34
CA ILE A 168 9.34 1.34 5.66
C ILE A 168 9.50 0.10 6.56
N GLU A 169 8.64 -0.07 7.56
CA GLU A 169 8.68 -1.25 8.43
C GLU A 169 8.38 -2.54 7.66
N GLU A 170 7.39 -2.52 6.76
CA GLU A 170 7.09 -3.66 5.88
C GLU A 170 8.28 -3.97 4.96
N VAL A 171 8.90 -2.95 4.36
CA VAL A 171 10.10 -3.09 3.52
C VAL A 171 11.25 -3.72 4.32
N ARG A 172 11.50 -3.28 5.56
CA ARG A 172 12.53 -3.89 6.42
C ARG A 172 12.24 -5.37 6.72
N GLY A 173 10.97 -5.74 6.81
CA GLY A 173 10.52 -7.11 7.03
C GLY A 173 10.63 -8.05 5.83
N MET A 174 10.82 -7.52 4.61
CA MET A 174 10.84 -8.32 3.39
C MET A 174 12.02 -9.32 3.31
N PRO A 175 11.87 -10.42 2.55
CA PRO A 175 12.91 -11.43 2.40
C PRO A 175 14.28 -10.85 1.99
N GLY A 176 15.30 -11.10 2.81
CA GLY A 176 16.68 -10.65 2.59
C GLY A 176 16.98 -9.22 3.05
N ASN A 177 15.98 -8.41 3.42
CA ASN A 177 16.21 -7.01 3.79
C ASN A 177 16.81 -6.81 5.20
N ARG A 178 16.96 -7.88 5.98
CA ARG A 178 17.72 -7.89 7.25
C ARG A 178 19.24 -7.87 7.06
N GLU A 179 19.71 -8.09 5.83
CA GLU A 179 21.12 -8.10 5.48
C GLU A 179 21.36 -7.22 4.26
N CYS A 180 22.49 -6.52 4.24
CA CYS A 180 22.91 -5.67 3.13
C CYS A 180 22.98 -6.48 1.83
N CYS A 181 22.39 -5.94 0.76
CA CYS A 181 22.32 -6.59 -0.54
C CYS A 181 23.70 -7.05 -1.05
N ASP A 182 24.77 -6.34 -0.71
CA ASP A 182 26.11 -6.55 -1.30
C ASP A 182 27.12 -7.23 -0.39
N CYS A 183 27.08 -6.96 0.93
CA CYS A 183 28.09 -7.47 1.87
C CYS A 183 27.51 -8.25 3.06
N SER A 184 26.20 -8.47 3.08
CA SER A 184 25.48 -9.15 4.16
C SER A 184 25.64 -8.52 5.56
N ALA A 185 26.08 -7.25 5.65
CA ALA A 185 26.03 -6.49 6.89
C ALA A 185 24.60 -6.43 7.45
N PRO A 186 24.38 -6.62 8.76
CA PRO A 186 23.03 -6.65 9.32
C PRO A 186 22.35 -5.27 9.27
N ASP A 187 21.03 -5.29 9.25
CA ASP A 187 20.12 -4.14 9.38
C ASP A 187 20.46 -2.94 8.47
N PRO A 188 20.54 -3.14 7.13
CA PRO A 188 20.83 -2.07 6.19
C PRO A 188 19.76 -0.97 6.23
N THR A 189 20.19 0.29 6.30
CA THR A 189 19.30 1.47 6.39
C THR A 189 19.36 2.39 5.17
N TRP A 190 20.11 2.04 4.13
CA TRP A 190 20.21 2.83 2.91
C TRP A 190 19.48 2.13 1.77
N LEU A 191 18.59 2.85 1.11
CA LEU A 191 17.77 2.40 0.00
C LEU A 191 18.36 2.88 -1.32
N SER A 192 18.53 1.96 -2.28
CA SER A 192 18.66 2.32 -3.69
C SER A 192 17.27 2.40 -4.32
N ILE A 193 16.72 3.60 -4.45
CA ILE A 193 15.32 3.84 -4.84
C ILE A 193 14.98 3.18 -6.18
N ASN A 194 15.85 3.33 -7.18
CA ASN A 194 15.62 2.81 -8.53
C ASN A 194 15.79 1.29 -8.66
N LEU A 195 16.35 0.63 -7.65
CA LEU A 195 16.63 -0.81 -7.67
C LEU A 195 15.78 -1.58 -6.65
N GLY A 196 15.19 -0.90 -5.66
CA GLY A 196 14.36 -1.53 -4.63
C GLY A 196 15.14 -2.40 -3.63
N ILE A 197 16.39 -2.06 -3.33
CA ILE A 197 17.28 -2.82 -2.44
C ILE A 197 17.78 -2.01 -1.25
N LEU A 198 18.06 -2.70 -0.15
CA LEU A 198 18.67 -2.14 1.06
C LEU A 198 20.14 -2.51 1.19
N ILE A 199 20.98 -1.52 1.46
CA ILE A 199 22.42 -1.65 1.62
C ILE A 199 22.91 -0.95 2.90
N CYS A 200 24.08 -1.34 3.39
CA CYS A 200 24.71 -0.68 4.53
C CYS A 200 25.31 0.66 4.12
N ILE A 201 25.73 1.45 5.12
CA ILE A 201 26.31 2.78 4.90
C ILE A 201 27.56 2.74 4.01
N GLU A 202 28.43 1.74 4.15
CA GLU A 202 29.66 1.62 3.37
C GLU A 202 29.38 1.30 1.89
N CYS A 203 28.53 0.29 1.62
CA CYS A 203 28.08 -0.01 0.25
C CYS A 203 27.36 1.19 -0.38
N SER A 204 26.60 1.94 0.42
CA SER A 204 25.90 3.14 -0.06
C SER A 204 26.87 4.21 -0.60
N GLY A 205 28.07 4.34 -0.03
CA GLY A 205 29.11 5.22 -0.54
C GLY A 205 29.55 4.83 -1.95
N ILE A 206 29.79 3.54 -2.18
CA ILE A 206 30.19 3.02 -3.49
C ILE A 206 29.06 3.17 -4.51
N HIS A 207 27.81 2.95 -4.10
CA HIS A 207 26.64 3.18 -4.96
C HIS A 207 26.53 4.64 -5.41
N ARG A 208 26.82 5.61 -4.53
CA ARG A 208 26.87 7.03 -4.89
C ARG A 208 27.95 7.32 -5.92
N GLU A 209 29.12 6.70 -5.79
CA GLU A 209 30.23 6.85 -6.75
C GLU A 209 29.91 6.32 -8.15
N MET A 210 29.05 5.30 -8.27
CA MET A 210 28.61 4.77 -9.57
C MET A 210 27.75 5.76 -10.37
N GLY A 211 27.07 6.68 -9.68
CA GLY A 211 26.25 7.74 -10.27
C GLY A 211 24.76 7.41 -10.41
N VAL A 212 23.95 8.46 -10.52
CA VAL A 212 22.47 8.43 -10.46
C VAL A 212 21.78 7.68 -11.60
N HIS A 213 22.51 7.35 -12.66
CA HIS A 213 22.03 6.54 -13.77
C HIS A 213 22.07 5.03 -13.44
N LEU A 214 22.83 4.64 -12.42
CA LEU A 214 22.92 3.25 -11.94
C LEU A 214 22.23 3.06 -10.60
N SER A 215 22.46 3.97 -9.65
CA SER A 215 21.88 3.87 -8.31
C SER A 215 21.58 5.23 -7.69
N ARG A 216 20.41 5.35 -7.05
CA ARG A 216 19.94 6.56 -6.38
C ARG A 216 19.72 6.26 -4.89
N ILE A 217 20.61 6.79 -4.05
CA ILE A 217 20.68 6.44 -2.63
C ILE A 217 19.96 7.45 -1.74
N GLN A 218 19.08 6.94 -0.87
CA GLN A 218 18.48 7.64 0.27
C GLN A 218 18.58 6.81 1.55
N SER A 219 18.55 7.44 2.71
CA SER A 219 18.50 6.80 4.01
C SER A 219 17.05 6.61 4.46
N LEU A 220 16.70 5.40 4.90
CA LEU A 220 15.39 5.10 5.49
C LEU A 220 15.15 5.80 6.83
N SER A 221 16.20 6.29 7.50
CA SER A 221 16.12 6.87 8.84
C SER A 221 16.50 8.36 8.88
N LEU A 222 17.31 8.83 7.93
CA LEU A 222 17.81 10.21 7.91
C LEU A 222 17.12 11.09 6.87
N ASP A 223 16.63 10.52 5.76
CA ASP A 223 15.98 11.27 4.69
C ASP A 223 14.46 11.22 4.84
N LYS A 224 13.80 12.31 4.44
CA LYS A 224 12.34 12.36 4.35
C LYS A 224 11.91 11.73 3.02
N LEU A 225 11.46 10.48 3.09
CA LEU A 225 11.02 9.71 1.92
C LEU A 225 9.55 9.93 1.59
N ALA A 226 9.24 9.99 0.30
CA ALA A 226 7.87 9.97 -0.19
C ALA A 226 7.46 8.53 -0.54
N THR A 227 6.15 8.26 -0.58
CA THR A 227 5.66 6.89 -0.85
C THR A 227 6.07 6.40 -2.24
N SER A 228 6.19 7.29 -3.23
CA SER A 228 6.69 6.90 -4.57
C SER A 228 8.13 6.37 -4.56
N GLU A 229 8.95 6.71 -3.57
CA GLU A 229 10.34 6.22 -3.45
C GLU A 229 10.42 4.80 -2.86
N LEU A 230 9.32 4.31 -2.30
CA LEU A 230 9.23 3.00 -1.66
C LEU A 230 8.56 1.95 -2.56
N LEU A 231 8.04 2.34 -3.74
CA LEU A 231 7.35 1.42 -4.67
C LEU A 231 8.21 0.21 -5.02
N LEU A 232 9.44 0.41 -5.49
CA LEU A 232 10.32 -0.69 -5.87
C LEU A 232 10.82 -1.46 -4.65
N ALA A 233 11.10 -0.76 -3.54
CA ALA A 233 11.55 -1.40 -2.31
C ALA A 233 10.52 -2.40 -1.78
N ARG A 234 9.22 -2.07 -1.85
CA ARG A 234 8.10 -2.90 -1.41
C ARG A 234 7.85 -4.13 -2.29
N ASN A 235 8.31 -4.12 -3.54
CA ASN A 235 8.01 -5.16 -4.54
C ASN A 235 9.23 -5.99 -4.97
N ILE A 236 10.47 -5.57 -4.66
CA ILE A 236 11.70 -6.28 -5.07
C ILE A 236 12.38 -6.95 -3.88
N GLY A 237 12.93 -6.16 -2.95
CA GLY A 237 13.72 -6.65 -1.82
C GLY A 237 15.05 -7.32 -2.21
N ASN A 238 15.94 -7.47 -1.22
CA ASN A 238 17.30 -7.94 -1.45
C ASN A 238 17.36 -9.39 -1.91
N SER A 239 16.52 -10.28 -1.36
CA SER A 239 16.48 -11.68 -1.78
C SER A 239 16.03 -11.81 -3.24
N GLY A 240 14.91 -11.19 -3.60
CA GLY A 240 14.39 -11.18 -4.98
C GLY A 240 15.41 -10.59 -5.97
N PHE A 241 16.08 -9.51 -5.58
CA PHE A 241 17.11 -8.90 -6.40
C PHE A 241 18.33 -9.81 -6.61
N ASN A 242 18.88 -10.39 -5.53
CA ASN A 242 20.07 -11.24 -5.60
C ASN A 242 19.79 -12.61 -6.26
N ASN A 243 18.56 -13.12 -6.20
CA ASN A 243 18.13 -14.28 -6.97
C ASN A 243 18.32 -14.11 -8.49
N ILE A 244 18.41 -12.86 -8.97
CA ILE A 244 18.72 -12.53 -10.36
C ILE A 244 20.17 -12.05 -10.48
N LEU A 245 20.56 -11.01 -9.75
CA LEU A 245 21.85 -10.32 -9.96
C LEU A 245 23.07 -11.07 -9.41
N GLU A 246 22.86 -12.06 -8.53
CA GLU A 246 23.91 -12.91 -7.95
C GLU A 246 23.69 -14.40 -8.28
N ALA A 247 22.75 -14.74 -9.18
CA ALA A 247 22.38 -16.13 -9.50
C ALA A 247 23.55 -17.00 -9.98
N ASN A 248 24.51 -16.38 -10.68
CA ASN A 248 25.70 -17.02 -11.23
C ASN A 248 26.96 -16.72 -10.40
N LEU A 249 26.81 -16.35 -9.12
CA LEU A 249 27.94 -16.15 -8.23
C LEU A 249 28.65 -17.50 -7.98
N PRO A 250 29.93 -17.67 -8.39
CA PRO A 250 30.58 -18.99 -8.37
C PRO A 250 30.81 -19.56 -6.97
N SER A 251 30.99 -18.69 -5.99
CA SER A 251 31.22 -19.05 -4.59
C SER A 251 30.81 -17.90 -3.68
N PHE A 252 30.24 -18.24 -2.52
CA PHE A 252 29.91 -17.26 -1.48
C PHE A 252 31.13 -16.46 -0.99
N SER A 253 32.35 -16.99 -1.12
CA SER A 253 33.58 -16.29 -0.75
C SER A 253 33.90 -15.08 -1.63
N LEU A 254 33.27 -14.97 -2.81
CA LEU A 254 33.43 -13.82 -3.69
C LEU A 254 32.52 -12.65 -3.29
N LYS A 255 31.52 -12.90 -2.44
CA LYS A 255 30.69 -11.84 -1.87
C LYS A 255 31.44 -11.19 -0.69
N PRO A 256 31.57 -9.86 -0.66
CA PRO A 256 32.14 -9.16 0.48
C PRO A 256 31.41 -9.49 1.78
N THR A 257 32.11 -9.32 2.88
CA THR A 257 31.59 -9.36 4.24
C THR A 257 31.85 -8.01 4.91
N VAL A 258 31.32 -7.81 6.12
CA VAL A 258 31.58 -6.62 6.97
C VAL A 258 33.06 -6.37 7.28
N HIS A 259 33.94 -7.34 7.04
CA HIS A 259 35.38 -7.24 7.31
C HIS A 259 36.21 -7.18 6.02
N SER A 260 35.56 -7.15 4.86
CA SER A 260 36.26 -7.08 3.58
C SER A 260 36.91 -5.72 3.39
N ASP A 261 38.05 -5.71 2.68
CA ASP A 261 38.71 -4.47 2.30
C ASP A 261 37.82 -3.64 1.33
N MET A 262 37.91 -2.31 1.45
CA MET A 262 37.11 -1.38 0.66
C MET A 262 37.34 -1.52 -0.86
N ALA A 263 38.57 -1.84 -1.29
CA ALA A 263 38.85 -2.05 -2.71
C ALA A 263 38.18 -3.34 -3.21
N PHE A 264 38.16 -4.40 -2.39
CA PHE A 264 37.44 -5.63 -2.71
C PHE A 264 35.93 -5.40 -2.82
N GLN A 265 35.34 -4.71 -1.83
CA GLN A 265 33.92 -4.35 -1.81
C GLN A 265 33.53 -3.50 -3.03
N LYS A 266 34.34 -2.49 -3.35
CA LYS A 266 34.15 -1.65 -4.54
C LYS A 266 34.21 -2.44 -5.84
N ASN A 267 35.20 -3.31 -5.99
CA ASN A 267 35.34 -4.15 -7.19
C ASN A 267 34.16 -5.12 -7.36
N PHE A 268 33.65 -5.68 -6.27
CA PHE A 268 32.46 -6.53 -6.29
C PHE A 268 31.22 -5.75 -6.74
N ILE A 269 30.91 -4.63 -6.10
CA ILE A 269 29.74 -3.79 -6.41
C ILE A 269 29.79 -3.31 -7.88
N ILE A 270 30.93 -2.80 -8.34
CA ILE A 270 31.08 -2.39 -9.75
C ILE A 270 30.84 -3.59 -10.69
N SER A 271 31.37 -4.77 -10.36
CA SER A 271 31.16 -5.97 -11.19
C SER A 271 29.69 -6.43 -11.19
N LYS A 272 29.00 -6.30 -10.06
CA LYS A 272 27.58 -6.66 -9.90
C LYS A 272 26.65 -5.70 -10.65
N TYR A 273 26.80 -4.39 -10.46
CA TYR A 273 25.84 -3.41 -10.96
C TYR A 273 26.19 -2.83 -12.33
N VAL A 274 27.47 -2.58 -12.62
CA VAL A 274 27.89 -2.00 -13.91
C VAL A 274 28.03 -3.10 -14.95
N ARG A 275 28.75 -4.18 -14.60
CA ARG A 275 29.07 -5.26 -15.55
C ARG A 275 28.02 -6.37 -15.60
N LYS A 276 27.06 -6.39 -14.66
CA LYS A 276 26.07 -7.46 -14.49
C LYS A 276 26.73 -8.85 -14.50
N LYS A 277 27.91 -8.96 -13.88
CA LYS A 277 28.81 -10.11 -14.03
C LYS A 277 28.20 -11.41 -13.50
N TYR A 278 27.47 -11.32 -12.40
CA TYR A 278 26.90 -12.48 -11.69
C TYR A 278 25.41 -12.69 -11.99
N ALA A 279 24.84 -11.89 -12.90
CA ALA A 279 23.44 -11.96 -13.24
C ALA A 279 23.08 -13.29 -13.90
N LYS A 280 21.89 -13.81 -13.60
CA LYS A 280 21.26 -14.91 -14.32
C LYS A 280 21.22 -14.57 -15.81
N ARG A 281 21.52 -15.57 -16.66
CA ARG A 281 21.44 -15.44 -18.12
C ARG A 281 20.36 -16.36 -18.63
N SER A 282 19.33 -15.80 -19.23
CA SER A 282 18.31 -16.57 -19.91
C SER A 282 18.85 -17.03 -21.27
N PRO A 283 18.56 -18.25 -21.71
CA PRO A 283 18.76 -18.63 -23.11
C PRO A 283 18.03 -17.61 -24.00
N ALA A 284 18.62 -17.18 -25.13
CA ALA A 284 18.04 -16.15 -25.99
C ALA A 284 16.58 -16.44 -26.44
N ALA A 285 16.16 -17.71 -26.42
CA ALA A 285 14.80 -18.16 -26.74
C ALA A 285 13.79 -18.06 -25.57
N GLN A 286 14.24 -17.73 -24.35
CA GLN A 286 13.46 -17.70 -23.11
C GLN A 286 13.37 -16.30 -22.49
N CYS A 287 13.74 -15.24 -23.22
CA CYS A 287 13.40 -13.90 -22.79
C CYS A 287 11.87 -13.83 -22.69
N SER A 288 11.35 -13.92 -21.45
CA SER A 288 9.94 -13.74 -21.14
C SER A 288 9.48 -12.51 -21.88
N SER A 289 8.45 -12.65 -22.71
CA SER A 289 7.99 -11.55 -23.54
C SER A 289 7.56 -10.41 -22.59
N LEU A 290 8.30 -9.29 -22.66
CA LEU A 290 8.12 -8.16 -21.74
C LEU A 290 6.67 -7.68 -21.65
N PRO A 291 5.87 -7.69 -22.74
CA PRO A 291 4.44 -7.38 -22.69
C PRO A 291 3.64 -8.26 -21.73
N GLU A 292 3.90 -9.56 -21.71
CA GLU A 292 3.26 -10.51 -20.80
C GLU A 292 3.68 -10.21 -19.37
N ALA A 293 4.96 -9.93 -19.12
CA ALA A 293 5.44 -9.52 -17.79
C ALA A 293 4.72 -8.25 -17.29
N VAL A 294 4.48 -7.26 -18.16
CA VAL A 294 3.73 -6.06 -17.80
C VAL A 294 2.26 -6.37 -17.53
N LYS A 295 1.61 -7.21 -18.34
CA LYS A 295 0.20 -7.64 -18.14
C LYS A 295 0.03 -8.39 -16.81
N ASP A 296 0.98 -9.25 -16.49
CA ASP A 296 0.98 -10.09 -15.30
C ASP A 296 1.53 -9.38 -14.06
N LYS A 297 2.01 -8.13 -14.21
CA LYS A 297 2.61 -7.31 -13.15
C LYS A 297 3.87 -7.99 -12.55
N ASP A 298 4.62 -8.72 -13.38
CA ASP A 298 5.84 -9.41 -13.00
C ASP A 298 7.06 -8.50 -13.09
N ILE A 299 7.38 -7.87 -11.96
CA ILE A 299 8.56 -7.02 -11.79
C ILE A 299 9.88 -7.79 -11.94
N PHE A 300 9.92 -9.09 -11.66
CA PHE A 300 11.15 -9.88 -11.72
C PHE A 300 11.55 -10.22 -13.14
N SER A 301 10.59 -10.42 -14.05
CA SER A 301 10.87 -10.51 -15.49
C SER A 301 11.43 -9.20 -16.05
N LEU A 302 10.94 -8.04 -15.59
CA LEU A 302 11.55 -6.75 -15.95
C LEU A 302 12.95 -6.58 -15.36
N LEU A 303 13.16 -7.03 -14.12
CA LEU A 303 14.47 -7.01 -13.47
C LEU A 303 15.47 -7.95 -14.18
N GLN A 304 15.02 -9.10 -14.67
CA GLN A 304 15.81 -10.03 -15.49
C GLN A 304 16.26 -9.36 -16.79
N ALA A 305 15.35 -8.69 -17.49
CA ALA A 305 15.68 -7.94 -18.71
C ALA A 305 16.67 -6.81 -18.46
N TYR A 306 16.50 -6.07 -17.35
CA TYR A 306 17.47 -5.08 -16.90
C TYR A 306 18.84 -5.70 -16.58
N ALA A 307 18.88 -6.86 -15.93
CA ALA A 307 20.12 -7.58 -15.61
C ALA A 307 20.84 -8.11 -16.86
N GLU A 308 20.09 -8.38 -17.94
CA GLU A 308 20.61 -8.76 -19.24
C GLU A 308 21.05 -7.56 -20.10
N ASN A 309 20.92 -6.33 -19.59
CA ASN A 309 21.17 -5.07 -20.29
C ASN A 309 20.31 -4.89 -21.56
N MET A 310 19.06 -5.37 -21.52
CA MET A 310 18.09 -5.08 -22.58
C MET A 310 17.74 -3.59 -22.58
N ASP A 311 17.59 -3.00 -23.77
CA ASP A 311 17.10 -1.63 -23.89
C ASP A 311 15.58 -1.61 -23.72
N LEU A 312 15.14 -1.24 -22.51
CA LEU A 312 13.72 -1.10 -22.15
C LEU A 312 13.03 0.10 -22.83
N SER A 313 13.76 0.88 -23.64
CA SER A 313 13.21 1.99 -24.42
C SER A 313 12.91 1.63 -25.88
N GLU A 314 13.23 0.40 -26.30
CA GLU A 314 12.95 -0.04 -27.66
C GLU A 314 11.46 -0.35 -27.88
N PRO A 315 10.93 -0.13 -29.10
CA PRO A 315 9.57 -0.50 -29.45
C PRO A 315 9.33 -2.00 -29.32
N VAL A 316 8.17 -2.36 -28.83
CA VAL A 316 7.73 -3.75 -28.69
C VAL A 316 7.05 -4.19 -29.99
N LEU A 317 7.41 -5.38 -30.49
CA LEU A 317 6.78 -6.00 -31.66
C LEU A 317 5.49 -6.77 -31.32
N ALA A 318 4.66 -6.20 -30.44
CA ALA A 318 3.37 -6.78 -30.05
C ALA A 318 2.22 -6.05 -30.76
N PRO A 319 1.07 -6.71 -31.01
CA PRO A 319 -0.13 -6.03 -31.49
C PRO A 319 -0.64 -5.11 -30.37
N LEU A 320 -0.29 -3.84 -30.48
CA LEU A 320 -0.56 -2.78 -29.52
C LEU A 320 -1.54 -1.75 -30.10
N GLN A 321 -1.93 -0.75 -29.30
CA GLN A 321 -2.88 0.28 -29.74
C GLN A 321 -2.28 1.12 -30.87
N GLU A 322 -1.01 1.50 -30.76
CA GLU A 322 -0.25 2.20 -31.79
C GLU A 322 1.02 1.43 -32.17
N SER A 323 1.42 1.53 -33.44
CA SER A 323 2.73 1.03 -33.87
C SER A 323 3.85 1.86 -33.24
N GLY A 324 4.97 1.21 -32.88
CA GLY A 324 6.11 1.90 -32.28
C GLY A 324 5.99 2.12 -30.76
N GLU A 325 4.98 1.57 -30.11
CA GLU A 325 4.86 1.58 -28.65
C GLU A 325 6.05 0.88 -27.97
N THR A 326 6.61 1.53 -26.95
CA THR A 326 7.59 0.93 -26.04
C THR A 326 6.88 0.19 -24.91
N ILE A 327 7.64 -0.60 -24.15
CA ILE A 327 7.08 -1.31 -22.99
C ILE A 327 6.50 -0.35 -21.92
N LEU A 328 7.03 0.88 -21.85
CA LEU A 328 6.53 1.92 -20.96
C LEU A 328 5.17 2.47 -21.40
N HIS A 329 4.89 2.55 -22.71
CA HIS A 329 3.55 2.91 -23.20
C HIS A 329 2.51 1.88 -22.74
N LEU A 330 2.82 0.60 -22.94
CA LEU A 330 1.96 -0.50 -22.51
C LEU A 330 1.75 -0.50 -20.99
N ALA A 331 2.81 -0.29 -20.20
CA ALA A 331 2.71 -0.24 -18.74
C ALA A 331 1.81 0.91 -18.26
N VAL A 332 1.89 2.08 -18.89
CA VAL A 332 0.99 3.22 -18.57
C VAL A 332 -0.45 2.89 -18.93
N LEU A 333 -0.70 2.32 -20.11
CA LEU A 333 -2.04 1.94 -20.56
C LEU A 333 -2.71 0.97 -19.57
N LEU A 334 -1.98 -0.06 -19.14
CA LEU A 334 -2.45 -1.11 -18.23
C LEU A 334 -2.35 -0.74 -16.75
N SER A 335 -1.80 0.43 -16.41
CA SER A 335 -1.57 0.83 -15.03
C SER A 335 -2.86 0.92 -14.22
N ASP A 336 -2.81 0.41 -12.99
CA ASP A 336 -3.85 0.53 -11.96
C ASP A 336 -3.18 0.74 -10.58
N CYS A 337 -3.97 0.78 -9.50
CA CYS A 337 -3.45 0.97 -8.15
C CYS A 337 -2.55 -0.17 -7.65
N THR A 338 -2.42 -1.29 -8.37
CA THR A 338 -1.60 -2.44 -8.01
C THR A 338 -0.35 -2.60 -8.87
N SER A 339 -0.24 -1.89 -10.00
CA SER A 339 0.84 -2.05 -10.98
C SER A 339 1.76 -0.83 -11.14
N LEU A 340 1.61 0.22 -10.32
CA LEU A 340 2.47 1.41 -10.39
C LEU A 340 3.97 1.11 -10.25
N HIS A 341 4.34 0.06 -9.52
CA HIS A 341 5.75 -0.35 -9.38
C HIS A 341 6.36 -0.81 -10.72
N ILE A 342 5.56 -1.34 -11.65
CA ILE A 342 5.98 -1.68 -13.02
C ILE A 342 6.34 -0.41 -13.79
N VAL A 343 5.46 0.60 -13.72
CA VAL A 343 5.70 1.91 -14.36
C VAL A 343 6.90 2.58 -13.75
N ASP A 344 7.01 2.63 -12.42
CA ASP A 344 8.14 3.26 -11.72
C ASP A 344 9.48 2.58 -12.06
N PHE A 345 9.52 1.25 -12.16
CA PHE A 345 10.74 0.53 -12.56
C PHE A 345 11.22 0.95 -13.95
N LEU A 346 10.30 0.99 -14.92
CA LEU A 346 10.60 1.39 -16.29
C LEU A 346 10.97 2.88 -16.36
N VAL A 347 10.27 3.75 -15.64
CA VAL A 347 10.59 5.19 -15.57
C VAL A 347 11.99 5.42 -14.99
N GLN A 348 12.38 4.65 -13.97
CA GLN A 348 13.63 4.84 -13.27
C GLN A 348 14.85 4.20 -13.94
N ASN A 349 14.64 3.15 -14.76
CA ASN A 349 15.72 2.33 -15.35
C ASN A 349 15.69 2.25 -16.89
N SER A 350 14.70 2.84 -17.57
CA SER A 350 14.71 2.96 -19.03
C SER A 350 15.72 4.01 -19.50
N GLY A 351 16.34 3.77 -20.66
CA GLY A 351 17.29 4.71 -21.27
C GLY A 351 16.64 5.99 -21.80
N SER A 352 15.31 5.99 -22.07
CA SER A 352 14.61 7.17 -22.56
C SER A 352 13.11 7.15 -22.25
N LEU A 353 12.60 8.29 -21.78
CA LEU A 353 11.17 8.56 -21.58
C LEU A 353 10.54 9.37 -22.74
N ALA A 354 11.35 9.67 -23.77
CA ALA A 354 10.99 10.57 -24.87
C ALA A 354 10.71 9.83 -26.20
N LYS A 355 10.78 8.50 -26.21
CA LYS A 355 10.46 7.69 -27.39
C LYS A 355 9.00 7.91 -27.80
N ARG A 356 8.76 8.00 -29.10
CA ARG A 356 7.48 8.35 -29.71
C ARG A 356 6.92 7.14 -30.47
N THR A 357 5.60 6.94 -30.41
CA THR A 357 4.87 6.02 -31.29
C THR A 357 4.85 6.53 -32.73
N ALA A 358 4.23 5.77 -33.64
CA ALA A 358 4.00 6.19 -35.02
C ALA A 358 3.12 7.45 -35.13
N GLU A 359 2.25 7.71 -34.16
CA GLU A 359 1.46 8.96 -34.06
C GLU A 359 2.21 10.07 -33.32
N GLY A 360 3.47 9.84 -32.94
CA GLY A 360 4.29 10.81 -32.25
C GLY A 360 4.03 10.90 -30.75
N ASN A 361 3.16 10.06 -30.19
CA ASN A 361 2.80 10.09 -28.77
C ASN A 361 3.95 9.56 -27.92
N THR A 362 4.26 10.24 -26.82
CA THR A 362 5.19 9.77 -25.79
C THR A 362 4.44 9.07 -24.66
N PRO A 363 5.12 8.36 -23.73
CA PRO A 363 4.44 7.78 -22.57
C PRO A 363 3.68 8.83 -21.74
N LEU A 364 4.16 10.07 -21.70
CA LEU A 364 3.46 11.17 -21.02
C LEU A 364 2.16 11.57 -21.74
N HIS A 365 2.11 11.52 -23.07
CA HIS A 365 0.85 11.69 -23.82
C HIS A 365 -0.14 10.58 -23.46
N TYR A 366 0.32 9.33 -23.34
CA TYR A 366 -0.51 8.20 -22.91
C TYR A 366 -1.08 8.40 -21.51
N CYS A 367 -0.26 8.88 -20.55
CA CYS A 367 -0.75 9.21 -19.20
C CYS A 367 -1.93 10.19 -19.27
N CYS A 368 -1.83 11.22 -20.12
CA CYS A 368 -2.85 12.24 -20.27
C CYS A 368 -4.06 11.77 -21.09
N SER A 369 -3.87 10.94 -22.11
CA SER A 369 -4.96 10.38 -22.93
C SER A 369 -5.84 9.40 -22.15
N HIS A 370 -5.23 8.61 -21.26
CA HIS A 370 -5.90 7.55 -20.48
C HIS A 370 -6.20 7.92 -19.02
N ASN A 371 -6.10 9.21 -18.66
CA ASN A 371 -6.36 9.73 -17.32
C ASN A 371 -5.58 9.00 -16.20
N LYS A 372 -4.25 8.93 -16.32
CA LYS A 372 -3.35 8.26 -15.36
C LYS A 372 -2.53 9.28 -14.55
N PRO A 373 -3.12 10.03 -13.60
CA PRO A 373 -2.42 11.08 -12.86
C PRO A 373 -1.23 10.54 -12.04
N GLU A 374 -1.34 9.34 -11.47
CA GLU A 374 -0.23 8.72 -10.74
C GLU A 374 0.97 8.43 -11.63
N CYS A 375 0.75 8.01 -12.89
CA CYS A 375 1.82 7.87 -13.86
C CYS A 375 2.40 9.22 -14.28
N VAL A 376 1.59 10.28 -14.41
CA VAL A 376 2.10 11.65 -14.65
C VAL A 376 3.05 12.07 -13.52
N LYS A 377 2.67 11.84 -12.26
CA LYS A 377 3.52 12.15 -11.10
C LYS A 377 4.89 11.44 -11.18
N LEU A 378 4.91 10.15 -11.51
CA LEU A 378 6.15 9.38 -11.68
C LEU A 378 7.02 9.91 -12.83
N MET A 379 6.41 10.22 -13.98
CA MET A 379 7.10 10.78 -15.15
C MET A 379 7.73 12.15 -14.85
N LEU A 380 6.98 13.03 -14.16
CA LEU A 380 7.47 14.36 -13.77
C LEU A 380 8.59 14.29 -12.73
N LYS A 381 8.48 13.37 -11.76
CA LYS A 381 9.56 13.08 -10.80
C LYS A 381 10.85 12.67 -11.51
N ALA A 382 10.74 11.88 -12.59
CA ALA A 382 11.86 11.50 -13.43
C ALA A 382 12.28 12.56 -14.48
N LYS A 383 11.70 13.76 -14.43
CA LYS A 383 11.97 14.89 -15.33
C LYS A 383 11.72 14.56 -16.80
N ALA A 384 10.65 13.82 -17.10
CA ALA A 384 10.19 13.61 -18.47
C ALA A 384 9.95 14.95 -19.19
N ASN A 385 10.30 15.03 -20.46
CA ASN A 385 10.14 16.26 -21.23
C ASN A 385 8.67 16.49 -21.59
N ILE A 386 8.09 17.55 -21.01
CA ILE A 386 6.68 17.93 -21.19
C ILE A 386 6.40 18.74 -22.47
N THR A 387 7.43 19.15 -23.21
CA THR A 387 7.30 20.03 -24.38
C THR A 387 7.26 19.28 -25.70
N ILE A 388 7.44 17.96 -25.69
CA ILE A 388 7.40 17.14 -26.91
C ILE A 388 5.96 17.13 -27.44
N THR A 389 5.81 17.31 -28.74
CA THR A 389 4.52 17.25 -29.43
C THR A 389 4.34 15.95 -30.21
N ASN A 390 3.11 15.45 -30.29
CA ASN A 390 2.74 14.37 -31.20
C ASN A 390 2.60 14.85 -32.66
N GLU A 391 2.22 13.97 -33.60
CA GLU A 391 2.05 14.34 -35.01
C GLU A 391 0.87 15.29 -35.26
N ALA A 392 -0.08 15.39 -34.32
CA ALA A 392 -1.13 16.40 -34.32
C ALA A 392 -0.66 17.78 -33.80
N GLY A 393 0.61 17.91 -33.40
CA GLY A 393 1.17 19.13 -32.82
C GLY A 393 0.74 19.39 -31.37
N GLU A 394 0.16 18.40 -30.70
CA GLU A 394 -0.30 18.51 -29.31
C GLU A 394 0.81 18.13 -28.33
N THR A 395 1.01 18.91 -27.27
CA THR A 395 1.77 18.48 -26.10
C THR A 395 0.93 17.57 -25.21
N ALA A 396 1.55 16.89 -24.23
CA ALA A 396 0.80 16.11 -23.24
C ALA A 396 -0.24 16.96 -22.46
N LEU A 397 0.05 18.25 -22.24
CA LEU A 397 -0.89 19.18 -21.61
C LEU A 397 -2.10 19.48 -22.50
N ASP A 398 -1.87 19.63 -23.80
CA ASP A 398 -2.95 19.87 -24.77
C ASP A 398 -3.86 18.63 -24.86
N VAL A 399 -3.28 17.43 -24.85
CA VAL A 399 -4.04 16.17 -24.76
C VAL A 399 -4.87 16.13 -23.48
N ALA A 400 -4.29 16.46 -22.31
CA ALA A 400 -5.02 16.48 -21.04
C ALA A 400 -6.23 17.45 -21.08
N ARG A 401 -6.07 18.63 -21.68
CA ARG A 401 -7.14 19.63 -21.86
C ARG A 401 -8.22 19.14 -22.80
N ARG A 402 -7.83 18.62 -23.97
CA ARG A 402 -8.76 18.10 -24.98
C ARG A 402 -9.61 16.97 -24.42
N MET A 403 -8.98 16.06 -23.67
CA MET A 403 -9.65 14.92 -23.01
C MET A 403 -10.40 15.30 -21.72
N LYS A 404 -10.22 16.54 -21.23
CA LYS A 404 -10.81 17.07 -19.98
C LYS A 404 -10.42 16.26 -18.74
N HIS A 405 -9.12 15.99 -18.60
CA HIS A 405 -8.55 15.29 -17.44
C HIS A 405 -7.88 16.28 -16.47
N PRO A 406 -8.63 16.85 -15.51
CA PRO A 406 -8.21 18.02 -14.73
C PRO A 406 -6.98 17.75 -13.86
N LEU A 407 -6.87 16.56 -13.27
CA LEU A 407 -5.71 16.20 -12.43
C LEU A 407 -4.42 16.12 -13.24
N CYS A 408 -4.48 15.56 -14.46
CA CYS A 408 -3.33 15.53 -15.35
C CYS A 408 -2.94 16.93 -15.82
N GLU A 409 -3.93 17.77 -16.15
CA GLU A 409 -3.71 19.17 -16.52
C GLU A 409 -3.05 19.96 -15.37
N GLU A 410 -3.55 19.82 -14.14
CA GLU A 410 -3.00 20.50 -12.96
C GLU A 410 -1.54 20.12 -12.71
N LEU A 411 -1.21 18.82 -12.74
CA LEU A 411 0.15 18.33 -12.52
C LEU A 411 1.13 18.87 -13.59
N LEU A 412 0.70 18.92 -14.84
CA LEU A 412 1.51 19.45 -15.94
C LEU A 412 1.68 20.97 -15.88
N LEU A 413 0.64 21.71 -15.45
CA LEU A 413 0.74 23.16 -15.21
C LEU A 413 1.69 23.48 -14.05
N GLN A 414 1.64 22.70 -12.97
CA GLN A 414 2.61 22.80 -11.88
C GLN A 414 4.04 22.53 -12.37
N ALA A 415 4.23 21.55 -13.26
CA ALA A 415 5.54 21.29 -13.87
C ALA A 415 6.01 22.44 -14.76
N GLN A 416 5.15 22.98 -15.63
CA GLN A 416 5.49 24.12 -16.50
C GLN A 416 5.86 25.38 -15.73
N SER A 417 5.19 25.61 -14.59
CA SER A 417 5.45 26.75 -13.71
C SER A 417 6.60 26.52 -12.73
N ASN A 418 7.31 25.38 -12.81
CA ASN A 418 8.35 24.95 -11.85
C ASN A 418 7.86 24.90 -10.39
N GLN A 419 6.57 24.66 -10.17
CA GLN A 419 5.94 24.51 -8.86
C GLN A 419 5.69 23.05 -8.47
N PHE A 420 6.03 22.09 -9.35
CA PHE A 420 5.87 20.68 -9.07
C PHE A 420 6.77 20.24 -7.89
N ASN A 421 6.15 19.67 -6.85
CA ASN A 421 6.87 19.15 -5.69
C ASN A 421 7.50 17.78 -6.03
N PRO A 422 8.85 17.64 -5.99
CA PRO A 422 9.51 16.37 -6.26
C PRO A 422 9.26 15.30 -5.17
N HIS A 423 8.79 15.71 -3.98
CA HIS A 423 8.39 14.80 -2.90
C HIS A 423 7.00 14.22 -3.18
N VAL A 424 6.96 13.27 -4.12
CA VAL A 424 5.74 12.73 -4.73
C VAL A 424 5.17 11.57 -3.92
N HIS A 425 3.90 11.66 -3.56
CA HIS A 425 3.14 10.55 -3.01
C HIS A 425 2.14 10.00 -4.01
N VAL A 426 2.04 8.67 -4.02
CA VAL A 426 1.20 7.94 -4.96
C VAL A 426 0.10 7.15 -4.27
N GLU A 427 -1.04 7.05 -4.97
CA GLU A 427 -2.12 6.14 -4.62
C GLU A 427 -1.78 4.73 -5.13
N TYR A 428 -1.43 3.84 -4.19
CA TYR A 428 -0.99 2.48 -4.48
C TYR A 428 -1.51 1.53 -3.42
N GLU A 429 -1.81 0.29 -3.83
CA GLU A 429 -2.23 -0.76 -2.92
C GLU A 429 -1.00 -1.35 -2.22
N TRP A 430 -0.67 -0.80 -1.05
CA TRP A 430 0.56 -1.11 -0.30
C TRP A 430 0.54 -2.45 0.44
N TRP A 431 -0.65 -3.06 0.61
CA TRP A 431 -0.86 -4.31 1.35
C TRP A 431 -0.18 -4.31 2.73
N LEU A 432 -0.39 -3.25 3.51
CA LEU A 432 0.21 -3.10 4.83
C LEU A 432 -0.58 -3.94 5.84
N GLY A 433 0.08 -4.91 6.45
CA GLY A 433 -0.51 -5.71 7.53
C GLY A 433 -1.50 -6.80 7.08
N GLN A 434 -1.30 -7.42 5.92
CA GLN A 434 -2.05 -8.62 5.52
C GLN A 434 -1.67 -9.85 6.37
N ASP A 435 -2.24 -9.90 7.57
CA ASP A 435 -2.66 -11.14 8.25
C ASP A 435 -4.20 -11.33 8.06
N ASP A 436 -4.79 -10.71 7.04
CA ASP A 436 -6.23 -10.86 6.71
C ASP A 436 -6.49 -12.11 5.85
N MET A 437 -5.74 -13.19 6.09
CA MET A 437 -6.02 -14.49 5.51
C MET A 437 -7.18 -15.13 6.30
N TYR A 438 -8.40 -14.74 5.95
CA TYR A 438 -9.62 -15.43 6.35
C TYR A 438 -9.64 -16.82 5.69
N GLU A 439 -8.91 -17.78 6.26
CA GLU A 439 -9.23 -19.19 6.02
C GLU A 439 -10.60 -19.46 6.63
N SER A 440 -11.59 -19.61 5.75
CA SER A 440 -12.87 -20.24 6.08
C SER A 440 -12.61 -21.53 6.85
N ASP A 441 -13.10 -21.63 8.09
CA ASP A 441 -13.04 -22.83 8.94
C ASP A 441 -13.81 -24.03 8.32
N GLU A 442 -14.41 -23.90 7.14
CA GLU A 442 -15.33 -24.91 6.58
C GLU A 442 -14.63 -26.13 5.96
N ASP A 443 -13.35 -26.05 5.55
CA ASP A 443 -12.73 -27.12 4.76
C ASP A 443 -11.97 -28.21 5.55
N LEU A 444 -11.91 -28.14 6.89
CA LEU A 444 -11.06 -29.06 7.68
C LEU A 444 -11.76 -29.83 8.80
N ASP A 445 -12.96 -29.45 9.24
CA ASP A 445 -13.70 -30.24 10.23
C ASP A 445 -14.36 -31.49 9.62
N GLU A 446 -14.48 -31.58 8.29
CA GLU A 446 -14.98 -32.77 7.59
C GLU A 446 -13.89 -33.83 7.32
N LYS A 447 -12.60 -33.42 7.27
CA LYS A 447 -11.46 -34.33 7.04
C LYS A 447 -10.95 -35.08 8.27
N VAL A 448 -11.52 -34.84 9.45
CA VAL A 448 -11.17 -35.56 10.70
C VAL A 448 -12.22 -36.63 11.06
N ARG A 449 -13.19 -36.89 10.19
CA ARG A 449 -14.19 -37.96 10.37
C ARG A 449 -14.30 -38.93 9.18
N SER A 450 -13.27 -39.00 8.33
CA SER A 450 -13.11 -40.05 7.32
C SER A 450 -12.06 -41.06 7.76
#